data_AF-A0A9D0CTV5-F1
#
_entry.id   AF-A0A9D0CTV5-F1
#
_cell.length_a   1.000
_cell.length_b   1.000
_cell.length_c   1.000
_cell.angle_alpha   90.00
_cell.angle_beta   90.00
_cell.angle_gamma   90.00
#
_symmetry.space_group_name_H-M   'P 1'
#
loop_
_entity.id
_entity.type
_entity.pdbx_description
1 polymer ?
#
loop_
_entity_poly.entity_id
_entity_poly.type
_entity_poly.pdbx_seq_one_letter_code
_entity_poly.pdbx_strand_id
1 'polypeptide(L)'
;AEYDIVGPICETGDFLGKKRWLNLSEGDLLAMRSAGAYGFAMSSQYNSRPRAAEVMVDGDRAILVRARETLEDLMAGERTV
;
A
#
# COMPACT_ATOMS: atom_id res chain seq x y z
N ALA A 1 15.63 -12.94 -12.15
CA ALA A 1 14.55 -13.72 -12.79
C ALA A 1 13.44 -12.77 -13.24
N GLU A 2 12.50 -13.24 -14.07
CA GLU A 2 11.30 -12.48 -14.45
C GLU A 2 10.18 -12.74 -13.43
N TYR A 3 9.51 -11.69 -12.96
CA TYR A 3 8.44 -11.74 -11.95
C TYR A 3 7.22 -10.92 -12.36
N ASP A 4 6.03 -11.40 -11.98
CA ASP A 4 4.85 -10.55 -11.81
C ASP A 4 4.78 -10.13 -10.33
N ILE A 5 4.65 -8.83 -10.08
CA ILE A 5 4.55 -8.25 -8.74
C ILE A 5 3.07 -8.13 -8.39
N VAL A 6 2.61 -8.95 -7.45
CA VAL A 6 1.23 -9.04 -7.00
C VAL A 6 1.09 -8.63 -5.54
N GLY A 7 -0.11 -8.21 -5.17
CA GLY A 7 -0.44 -7.90 -3.79
C GLY A 7 -1.12 -9.07 -3.06
N PRO A 8 -1.60 -8.84 -1.83
CA PRO A 8 -2.22 -9.84 -0.98
C PRO A 8 -3.76 -9.89 -1.08
N ILE A 9 -4.39 -9.15 -1.99
CA ILE A 9 -5.84 -9.19 -2.20
C ILE A 9 -6.22 -10.52 -2.85
N CYS A 10 -7.38 -11.05 -2.48
CA CYS A 10 -7.89 -12.33 -3.00
C CYS A 10 -8.47 -12.23 -4.42
N GLU A 11 -7.86 -11.43 -5.29
CA GLU A 11 -8.31 -11.20 -6.67
C GLU A 11 -7.18 -11.35 -7.67
N THR A 12 -7.49 -11.93 -8.83
CA THR A 12 -6.56 -12.01 -9.97
C THR A 12 -6.15 -10.65 -10.53
N GLY A 13 -6.93 -9.61 -10.23
CA GLY A 13 -6.68 -8.22 -10.62
C GLY A 13 -5.66 -7.50 -9.75
N ASP A 14 -5.23 -8.06 -8.62
CA ASP A 14 -4.29 -7.41 -7.70
C ASP A 14 -2.83 -7.56 -8.16
N PHE A 15 -2.43 -6.71 -9.10
CA PHE A 15 -1.05 -6.62 -9.55
C PHE A 15 -0.54 -5.17 -9.53
N LEU A 16 0.74 -5.02 -9.19
CA LEU A 16 1.47 -3.74 -9.20
C LEU A 16 2.32 -3.58 -10.47
N GLY A 17 2.70 -4.70 -11.10
CA GLY A 17 3.43 -4.70 -12.36
C GLY A 17 3.74 -6.10 -12.86
N LYS A 18 3.73 -6.30 -14.18
CA LYS A 18 3.99 -7.60 -14.80
C LYS A 18 5.33 -7.64 -15.53
N LYS A 19 5.89 -8.84 -15.68
CA LYS A 19 7.10 -9.15 -16.47
C LYS A 19 8.30 -8.28 -16.11
N ARG A 20 8.63 -8.23 -14.83
CA ARG A 20 9.73 -7.43 -14.28
C ARG A 20 10.97 -8.28 -14.06
N TRP A 21 12.08 -7.86 -14.67
CA TRP A 21 13.38 -8.49 -14.47
C TRP A 21 14.03 -7.94 -13.20
N LEU A 22 14.06 -8.75 -12.14
CA LEU A 22 14.54 -8.36 -10.82
C LEU A 22 15.42 -9.47 -10.22
N ASN A 23 16.26 -9.09 -9.27
CA ASN A 23 17.01 -10.01 -8.42
C ASN A 23 16.53 -9.80 -6.98
N LEU A 24 15.73 -10.73 -6.47
CA LEU A 24 15.04 -10.58 -5.19
C LEU A 24 15.25 -11.79 -4.29
N SER A 25 15.26 -11.52 -3.00
CA SER A 25 15.12 -12.48 -1.92
C SER A 25 13.88 -12.13 -1.08
N GLU A 26 13.34 -13.11 -0.34
CA GLU A 26 12.28 -12.83 0.63
C GLU A 26 12.77 -11.81 1.66
N GLY A 27 11.92 -10.81 1.95
CA GLY A 27 12.24 -9.70 2.84
C GLY A 27 12.81 -8.46 2.15
N ASP A 28 13.17 -8.53 0.86
CA ASP A 28 13.58 -7.34 0.11
C ASP A 28 12.46 -6.31 -0.01
N LEU A 29 12.84 -5.03 0.01
CA LEU A 29 11.92 -3.91 -0.17
C LEU A 29 11.95 -3.39 -1.61
N LEU A 30 10.76 -3.08 -2.15
CA LEU A 30 10.59 -2.53 -3.49
C LEU A 30 10.01 -1.11 -3.42
N ALA A 31 10.47 -0.23 -4.30
CA ALA A 31 9.93 1.11 -4.47
C ALA A 31 9.11 1.22 -5.77
N MET A 32 7.81 1.49 -5.65
CA MET A 32 6.96 1.81 -6.79
C MET A 32 7.04 3.31 -7.11
N ARG A 33 7.71 3.64 -8.22
CA ARG A 33 7.88 5.03 -8.67
C ARG A 33 6.58 5.58 -9.27
N SER A 34 6.49 6.90 -9.36
CA SER A 34 5.35 7.60 -9.97
C SER A 34 4.01 7.35 -9.28
N ALA A 35 4.02 7.04 -7.98
CA ALA A 35 2.82 6.80 -7.18
C ALA A 35 2.30 8.05 -6.43
N GLY A 36 2.87 9.23 -6.68
CA GLY A 36 2.56 10.47 -5.96
C GLY A 36 1.23 11.13 -6.36
N ALA A 37 0.67 10.78 -7.51
CA ALA A 37 -0.64 11.26 -7.97
C ALA A 37 -1.55 10.06 -8.22
N TYR A 38 -2.83 10.19 -7.88
CA TYR A 38 -3.85 9.13 -8.04
C TYR A 38 -3.53 7.78 -7.35
N GLY A 39 -2.52 7.75 -6.47
CA GLY A 39 -2.21 6.60 -5.62
C GLY A 39 -3.11 6.57 -4.39
N PHE A 40 -2.66 7.18 -3.30
CA PHE A 40 -3.39 7.19 -2.03
C PHE A 40 -4.83 7.70 -2.16
N ALA A 41 -5.06 8.73 -2.99
CA ALA A 41 -6.39 9.30 -3.23
C ALA A 41 -7.42 8.29 -3.76
N MET A 42 -6.97 7.21 -4.40
CA MET A 42 -7.81 6.11 -4.90
C MET A 42 -7.69 4.83 -4.05
N SER A 43 -6.95 4.87 -2.94
CA SER A 43 -6.82 3.73 -2.03
C SER A 43 -8.13 3.47 -1.28
N SER A 44 -8.41 2.20 -1.00
CA SER A 44 -9.62 1.74 -0.31
C SER A 44 -9.26 0.84 0.87
N GLN A 45 -10.28 0.45 1.64
CA GLN A 45 -10.17 -0.50 2.74
C GLN A 45 -10.60 -1.90 2.27
N TYR A 46 -10.48 -2.21 0.97
CA TYR A 46 -10.91 -3.49 0.43
C TYR A 46 -10.18 -4.67 1.13
N ASN A 47 -10.92 -5.76 1.33
CA ASN A 47 -10.54 -6.87 2.22
C ASN A 47 -10.20 -6.44 3.66
N SER A 48 -10.87 -5.39 4.16
CA SER A 48 -10.69 -4.87 5.52
C SER A 48 -9.23 -4.55 5.86
N ARG A 49 -8.50 -4.00 4.89
CA ARG A 49 -7.10 -3.61 5.05
C ARG A 49 -6.99 -2.14 5.42
N PRO A 50 -6.34 -1.79 6.54
CA PRO A 50 -6.11 -0.39 6.88
C PRO A 50 -5.21 0.29 5.85
N ARG A 51 -5.52 1.55 5.49
CA ARG A 51 -4.70 2.31 4.55
C ARG A 51 -3.28 2.56 5.08
N ALA A 52 -2.34 2.67 4.15
CA ALA A 52 -0.94 2.94 4.45
C ALA A 52 -0.75 4.31 5.10
N ALA A 53 0.35 4.46 5.85
CA ALA A 53 0.83 5.76 6.27
C ALA A 53 1.39 6.54 5.07
N GLU A 54 1.32 7.87 5.13
CA GLU A 54 2.03 8.77 4.21
C GLU A 54 3.10 9.53 4.98
N VAL A 55 4.32 9.53 4.45
CA VAL A 55 5.49 10.20 5.03
C VAL A 55 5.99 11.22 4.03
N MET A 56 6.13 12.48 4.47
CA MET A 56 6.80 13.53 3.73
C MET A 56 8.26 13.60 4.15
N VAL A 57 9.16 13.69 3.19
CA VAL A 57 10.59 13.90 3.46
C VAL A 57 10.93 15.34 3.10
N ASP A 58 11.56 16.05 4.03
CA ASP A 58 12.07 17.41 3.87
C ASP A 58 13.52 17.46 4.36
N GLY A 59 14.48 17.46 3.43
CA GLY A 59 15.90 17.33 3.75
C GLY A 59 16.22 16.01 4.46
N ASP A 60 16.67 16.10 5.70
CA ASP A 60 16.99 14.97 6.59
C ASP A 60 15.81 14.55 7.50
N ARG A 61 14.66 15.21 7.39
CA ARG A 61 13.49 14.96 8.23
C ARG A 61 12.48 14.07 7.52
N ALA A 62 12.02 13.04 8.24
CA ALA A 62 10.86 12.24 7.86
C ALA A 62 9.66 12.62 8.74
N ILE A 63 8.58 13.07 8.12
CA ILE A 63 7.40 13.61 8.80
C ILE A 63 6.21 12.72 8.49
N LEU A 64 5.58 12.15 9.51
CA LEU A 64 4.32 11.42 9.36
C LEU A 64 3.20 12.42 9.06
N VAL A 65 2.82 12.54 7.79
CA VAL A 65 1.74 13.46 7.35
C VAL A 65 0.38 12.79 7.35
N ARG A 66 0.35 11.46 7.31
CA ARG A 66 -0.85 10.66 7.52
C ARG A 66 -0.52 9.39 8.28
N ALA A 67 -1.17 9.19 9.43
CA ALA A 67 -1.04 7.96 10.19
C ALA A 67 -1.63 6.76 9.42
N ARG A 68 -1.03 5.58 9.62
CA ARG A 68 -1.63 4.31 9.20
C ARG A 68 -2.93 4.11 9.95
N GLU A 69 -3.96 3.67 9.24
CA GLU A 69 -5.23 3.29 9.89
C GLU A 69 -5.06 2.05 10.76
N THR A 70 -5.90 1.95 11.77
CA THR A 70 -6.05 0.77 12.64
C THR A 70 -7.20 -0.09 12.15
N LEU A 71 -7.33 -1.31 12.70
CA LEU A 71 -8.50 -2.15 12.41
C LEU A 71 -9.77 -1.56 13.03
N GLU A 72 -9.62 -0.90 14.18
CA GLU A 72 -10.70 -0.21 14.89
C GLU A 72 -11.26 0.94 14.05
N ASP A 73 -10.40 1.69 13.34
CA ASP A 73 -10.83 2.76 12.44
C ASP A 73 -11.79 2.26 11.35
N LEU A 74 -11.61 1.02 10.89
CA LEU A 74 -12.46 0.43 9.85
C LEU A 74 -13.92 0.28 10.29
N MET A 75 -14.12 -0.05 11.57
CA MET A 75 -15.44 -0.34 12.15
C MET A 75 -15.98 0.83 12.98
N ALA A 76 -15.26 1.94 13.10
CA ALA A 76 -15.61 3.04 14.00
C ALA A 76 -17.02 3.61 13.74
N GLY A 77 -17.48 3.57 12.49
CA GLY A 77 -18.81 4.00 12.07
C GLY A 77 -19.91 2.94 12.14
N GLU A 78 -19.57 1.67 12.39
CA GLU A 78 -20.52 0.56 12.42
C GLU A 78 -21.24 0.45 13.77
N ARG A 79 -22.48 -0.05 13.77
CA ARG A 79 -23.31 -0.24 14.96
C ARG A 79 -24.08 -1.55 14.83
N THR A 80 -24.24 -2.27 15.94
CA THR A 80 -25.20 -3.36 16.01
C THR A 80 -26.62 -2.78 16.07
N VAL A 81 -27.53 -3.38 15.33
CA VAL A 81 -28.98 -3.10 15.44
C VAL A 81 -29.55 -3.62 16.75
#